data_AF-A0A3D0XRH0-F1
#
_entry.id   AF-A0A3D0XRH0-F1
#
_cell.length_a   1.000
_cell.length_b   1.000
_cell.length_c   1.000
_cell.angle_alpha   90.00
_cell.angle_beta   90.00
_cell.angle_gamma   90.00
#
_symmetry.space_group_name_H-M   'P 1'
#
loop_
_entity.id
_entity.type
_entity.pdbx_description
1 polymer ?
#
loop_
_entity_poly.entity_id
_entity_poly.type
_entity_poly.pdbx_seq_one_letter_code
_entity_poly.pdbx_strand_id
1 'polypeptide(L)'
;MNNAATVKGRKAELCRVFLDVEPVQFNRGFYSVDITYIFRVTVELYKTPNCHSGGKSEVVTGFSSFNKKVILFGSEGNIKIFSSDYEQGSDDEQNYPTSNTPKAICEAVDPIFLAARLVDRDCTADNGADVPEIFADNLEGSMGCVLPTRVVLVTLGLFSIVKLERNVQMLIPAYDFCIPDKECTPSNPGDPCELFQSLHFPVDEFFPPRFSDMDSDGKPSCGCGRHDR
;
A
#
# COMPACT_ATOMS: atom_id res chain seq x y z
N MET A 1 15.06 -12.78 -28.51
CA MET A 1 14.80 -13.67 -27.34
C MET A 1 15.24 -15.13 -27.49
N ASN A 2 14.73 -15.93 -28.44
CA ASN A 2 14.99 -17.39 -28.50
C ASN A 2 16.47 -17.80 -28.70
N ASN A 3 17.29 -16.93 -29.28
CA ASN A 3 18.72 -17.18 -29.54
C ASN A 3 19.64 -16.53 -28.48
N ALA A 4 19.09 -16.05 -27.37
CA ALA A 4 19.87 -15.47 -26.29
C ALA A 4 20.53 -16.57 -25.43
N ALA A 5 21.75 -16.30 -24.99
CA ALA A 5 22.53 -17.13 -24.09
C ALA A 5 22.46 -16.63 -22.65
N THR A 6 22.44 -15.31 -22.46
CA THR A 6 22.45 -14.66 -21.15
C THR A 6 21.47 -13.49 -21.13
N VAL A 7 20.87 -13.23 -19.98
CA VAL A 7 20.03 -12.06 -19.71
C VAL A 7 20.63 -11.23 -18.58
N LYS A 8 20.57 -9.91 -18.70
CA LYS A 8 20.95 -8.95 -17.67
C LYS A 8 19.79 -7.99 -17.41
N GLY A 9 19.45 -7.77 -16.14
CA GLY A 9 18.48 -6.74 -15.76
C GLY A 9 19.01 -5.34 -16.05
N ARG A 10 18.16 -4.46 -16.59
CA ARG A 10 18.51 -3.05 -16.83
C ARG A 10 17.72 -2.09 -15.97
N LYS A 11 16.39 -2.14 -16.06
CA LYS A 11 15.49 -1.21 -15.40
C LYS A 11 14.21 -1.95 -15.01
N ALA A 12 13.65 -1.60 -13.86
CA ALA A 12 12.31 -1.98 -13.48
C ALA A 12 11.60 -0.74 -12.92
N GLU A 13 10.37 -0.50 -13.35
CA GLU A 13 9.58 0.67 -12.98
C GLU A 13 8.21 0.21 -12.51
N LEU A 14 7.70 0.81 -11.44
CA LEU A 14 6.31 0.62 -11.01
C LEU A 14 5.42 1.59 -11.78
N CYS A 15 4.70 1.08 -12.79
CA CYS A 15 3.88 1.92 -13.66
C CYS A 15 2.55 2.29 -13.04
N ARG A 16 1.91 1.34 -12.36
CA ARG A 16 0.58 1.54 -11.77
C ARG A 16 0.35 0.57 -10.61
N VAL A 17 -0.45 1.03 -9.65
CA VAL A 17 -1.01 0.20 -8.58
C VAL A 17 -2.52 0.37 -8.63
N PHE A 18 -3.25 -0.74 -8.71
CA PHE A 18 -4.69 -0.76 -8.52
C PHE A 18 -4.99 -1.21 -7.09
N LEU A 19 -5.94 -0.53 -6.45
CA LEU A 19 -6.38 -0.82 -5.09
C LEU A 19 -7.89 -0.99 -5.12
N ASP A 20 -8.36 -2.10 -4.58
CA ASP A 20 -9.78 -2.36 -4.36
C ASP A 20 -10.01 -2.66 -2.87
N VAL A 21 -11.03 -2.04 -2.28
CA VAL A 21 -11.27 -2.06 -0.83
C VAL A 21 -12.65 -2.63 -0.57
N GLU A 22 -12.69 -3.77 0.12
CA GLU A 22 -13.93 -4.44 0.47
C GLU A 22 -14.02 -4.69 1.98
N PRO A 23 -15.19 -4.46 2.61
CA PRO A 23 -15.38 -4.81 4.01
C PRO A 23 -15.30 -6.34 4.21
N VAL A 24 -14.62 -6.77 5.27
CA VAL A 24 -14.53 -8.20 5.60
C VAL A 24 -15.80 -8.63 6.34
N GLN A 25 -16.41 -9.73 5.89
CA GLN A 25 -17.58 -10.28 6.55
C GLN A 25 -17.25 -10.74 7.98
N PHE A 26 -18.18 -10.52 8.91
CA PHE A 26 -18.08 -10.92 10.32
C PHE A 26 -16.94 -10.29 11.13
N ASN A 27 -16.11 -9.43 10.55
CA ASN A 27 -15.03 -8.73 11.26
C ASN A 27 -15.18 -7.21 11.09
N ARG A 28 -15.93 -6.59 12.00
CA ARG A 28 -16.29 -5.17 11.90
C ARG A 28 -15.06 -4.28 11.93
N GLY A 29 -15.05 -3.28 11.06
CA GLY A 29 -13.95 -2.33 10.92
C GLY A 29 -12.71 -2.87 10.19
N PHE A 30 -12.69 -4.14 9.76
CA PHE A 30 -11.64 -4.67 8.91
C PHE A 30 -12.04 -4.65 7.44
N TYR A 31 -11.06 -4.31 6.59
CA TYR A 31 -11.23 -4.25 5.15
C TYR A 31 -10.12 -5.05 4.47
N SER A 32 -10.50 -5.81 3.46
CA SER A 32 -9.58 -6.43 2.50
C SER A 32 -9.18 -5.37 1.50
N VAL A 33 -7.88 -5.25 1.25
CA VAL A 33 -7.33 -4.44 0.17
C VAL A 33 -6.70 -5.39 -0.84
N ASP A 34 -7.33 -5.50 -2.00
CA ASP A 34 -6.80 -6.19 -3.17
C ASP A 34 -5.91 -5.25 -3.96
N ILE A 35 -4.64 -5.61 -4.09
CA ILE A 35 -3.60 -4.76 -4.67
C ILE A 35 -3.01 -5.43 -5.92
N THR A 36 -3.05 -4.74 -7.04
CA THR A 36 -2.39 -5.18 -8.28
C THR A 36 -1.28 -4.20 -8.65
N TYR A 37 -0.03 -4.65 -8.55
CA TYR A 37 1.14 -3.91 -9.00
C TYR A 37 1.44 -4.24 -10.46
N ILE A 38 1.66 -3.23 -11.29
CA ILE A 38 2.08 -3.38 -12.69
C ILE A 38 3.47 -2.81 -12.87
N PHE A 39 4.39 -3.65 -13.32
CA PHE A 39 5.79 -3.30 -13.54
C PHE A 39 6.11 -3.26 -15.03
N ARG A 40 6.91 -2.27 -15.44
CA ARG A 40 7.62 -2.29 -16.71
C ARG A 40 9.05 -2.73 -16.47
N VAL A 41 9.47 -3.80 -17.13
CA VAL A 41 10.77 -4.42 -16.93
C VAL A 41 11.54 -4.40 -18.23
N THR A 42 12.72 -3.79 -18.20
CA THR A 42 13.67 -3.76 -19.33
C THR A 42 14.85 -4.64 -19.01
N VAL A 43 15.14 -5.59 -19.89
CA VAL A 43 16.27 -6.51 -19.82
C VAL A 43 17.11 -6.42 -21.09
N GLU A 44 18.36 -6.83 -20.96
CA GLU A 44 19.33 -6.86 -22.05
C GLU A 44 19.77 -8.32 -22.30
N LEU A 45 19.61 -8.78 -23.54
CA LEU A 45 19.82 -10.15 -23.97
C LEU A 45 21.10 -10.26 -24.80
N TYR A 46 22.01 -11.13 -24.39
CA TYR A 46 23.27 -11.40 -25.09
C TYR A 46 23.20 -12.73 -25.84
N LYS A 47 23.64 -12.74 -27.10
CA LYS A 47 23.73 -13.95 -27.94
C LYS A 47 25.08 -14.65 -27.73
N THR A 48 25.13 -15.97 -27.93
CA THR A 48 26.39 -16.73 -27.87
C THR A 48 27.37 -16.23 -28.94
N PRO A 49 28.68 -16.13 -28.62
CA PRO A 49 29.71 -15.60 -29.53
C PRO A 49 30.15 -16.66 -30.54
N ASN A 50 29.25 -17.13 -31.40
CA ASN A 50 29.55 -18.16 -32.40
C ASN A 50 29.37 -17.66 -33.84
N CYS A 51 29.37 -16.35 -34.07
CA CYS A 51 29.23 -15.77 -35.39
C CYS A 51 30.26 -14.64 -35.56
N HIS A 52 30.91 -14.58 -36.73
CA HIS A 52 31.87 -13.56 -37.15
C HIS A 52 31.26 -12.16 -37.35
N SER A 53 30.23 -11.83 -36.59
CA SER A 53 29.59 -10.52 -36.52
C SER A 53 29.47 -10.19 -35.04
N GLY A 54 30.21 -9.16 -34.58
CA GLY A 54 30.34 -8.77 -33.18
C GLY A 54 29.04 -8.88 -32.39
N GLY A 55 29.12 -9.48 -31.19
CA GLY A 55 27.97 -9.89 -30.38
C GLY A 55 26.96 -8.77 -30.18
N LYS A 56 25.87 -8.80 -30.95
CA LYS A 56 24.80 -7.81 -30.86
C LYS A 56 23.88 -8.14 -29.70
N SER A 57 23.92 -7.28 -28.69
CA SER A 57 22.98 -7.27 -27.57
C SER A 57 21.61 -6.73 -28.00
N GLU A 58 20.53 -7.29 -27.48
CA GLU A 58 19.15 -6.88 -27.75
C GLU A 58 18.49 -6.43 -26.45
N VAL A 59 17.99 -5.18 -26.41
CA VAL A 59 17.22 -4.68 -25.27
C VAL A 59 15.75 -4.96 -25.51
N VAL A 60 15.11 -5.61 -24.55
CA VAL A 60 13.70 -5.99 -24.60
C VAL A 60 13.00 -5.43 -23.37
N THR A 61 11.81 -4.88 -23.56
CA THR A 61 10.94 -4.41 -22.49
C THR A 61 9.65 -5.21 -22.49
N GLY A 62 9.18 -5.57 -21.31
CA GLY A 62 7.89 -6.24 -21.11
C GLY A 62 7.21 -5.74 -19.85
N PHE A 63 5.95 -6.12 -19.69
CA PHE A 63 5.17 -5.85 -18.48
C PHE A 63 5.05 -7.12 -17.64
N SER A 64 4.95 -6.94 -16.32
CA SER A 64 4.65 -7.99 -15.36
C SER A 64 3.65 -7.47 -14.33
N SER A 65 2.74 -8.31 -13.87
CA SER A 65 1.80 -8.00 -12.80
C SER A 65 2.11 -8.83 -11.54
N PHE A 66 1.78 -8.29 -10.37
CA PHE A 66 1.81 -9.00 -9.10
C PHE A 66 0.60 -8.61 -8.26
N ASN A 67 -0.12 -9.61 -7.74
CA ASN A 67 -1.30 -9.41 -6.91
C ASN A 67 -0.97 -9.69 -5.44
N LYS A 68 -1.42 -8.81 -4.55
CA LYS A 68 -1.27 -8.96 -3.10
C LYS A 68 -2.59 -8.57 -2.43
N LYS A 69 -3.09 -9.44 -1.54
CA LYS A 69 -4.23 -9.16 -0.67
C LYS A 69 -3.72 -8.89 0.74
N VAL A 70 -4.19 -7.82 1.37
CA VAL A 70 -3.94 -7.51 2.79
C VAL A 70 -5.25 -7.22 3.51
N ILE A 71 -5.30 -7.47 4.82
CA ILE A 71 -6.45 -7.11 5.65
C ILE A 71 -5.96 -6.08 6.67
N LEU A 72 -6.62 -4.91 6.69
CA LEU A 72 -6.25 -3.79 7.55
C LEU A 72 -7.48 -3.32 8.34
N PHE A 73 -7.26 -2.86 9.57
CA PHE A 73 -8.31 -2.20 10.36
C PHE A 73 -8.47 -0.75 9.86
N GLY A 74 -9.67 -0.41 9.39
CA GLY A 74 -10.04 0.89 8.84
C GLY A 74 -11.10 1.64 9.67
N SER A 75 -11.22 1.28 10.95
CA SER A 75 -12.24 1.73 11.89
C SER A 75 -13.66 1.22 11.58
N GLU A 76 -14.49 1.23 12.61
CA GLU A 76 -15.89 0.86 12.49
C GLU A 76 -16.72 1.99 11.88
N GLY A 77 -17.53 1.65 10.88
CA GLY A 77 -18.61 2.51 10.44
C GLY A 77 -19.17 2.10 9.10
N ASN A 78 -20.48 2.23 8.96
CA ASN A 78 -21.23 1.95 7.75
C ASN A 78 -22.33 3.01 7.64
N ILE A 79 -21.93 4.25 7.35
CA ILE A 79 -22.86 5.36 7.19
C ILE A 79 -22.98 5.70 5.71
N LYS A 80 -24.20 6.03 5.28
CA LYS A 80 -24.44 6.69 4.00
C LYS A 80 -24.32 8.19 4.20
N ILE A 81 -23.56 8.84 3.36
CA ILE A 81 -23.32 10.27 3.38
C ILE A 81 -24.10 10.87 2.21
N PHE A 82 -24.93 11.87 2.52
CA PHE A 82 -25.65 12.69 1.55
C PHE A 82 -25.14 14.12 1.72
N SER A 83 -24.80 14.79 0.62
CA SER A 83 -24.28 16.16 0.63
C SER A 83 -24.85 16.97 -0.52
N SER A 84 -24.86 18.30 -0.38
CA SER A 84 -25.32 19.24 -1.40
C SER A 84 -24.37 20.42 -1.51
N ASP A 85 -24.32 21.02 -2.69
CA ASP A 85 -23.57 22.25 -2.95
C ASP A 85 -24.54 23.43 -3.01
N TYR A 86 -24.30 24.43 -2.16
CA TYR A 86 -25.21 25.57 -1.99
C TYR A 86 -25.30 26.42 -3.26
N GLU A 87 -26.53 26.70 -3.70
CA GLU A 87 -26.78 27.62 -4.81
C GLU A 87 -27.75 28.74 -4.40
N GLN A 88 -27.34 30.00 -4.61
CA GLN A 88 -28.14 31.14 -4.16
C GLN A 88 -29.36 31.37 -5.06
N GLY A 89 -30.55 31.16 -4.51
CA GLY A 89 -31.82 31.49 -5.17
C GLY A 89 -32.39 30.36 -6.05
N SER A 90 -31.83 29.17 -5.95
CA SER A 90 -32.30 27.92 -6.57
C SER A 90 -32.25 26.78 -5.55
N ASP A 91 -32.66 25.57 -5.96
CA ASP A 91 -32.46 24.36 -5.16
C ASP A 91 -31.01 23.87 -5.29
N ASP A 92 -30.40 23.46 -4.18
CA ASP A 92 -29.03 22.97 -4.15
C ASP A 92 -28.82 21.67 -4.98
N GLU A 93 -27.70 21.58 -5.70
CA GLU A 93 -27.29 20.37 -6.41
C GLU A 93 -26.95 19.26 -5.41
N GLN A 94 -27.63 18.11 -5.54
CA GLN A 94 -27.41 16.96 -4.66
C GLN A 94 -26.27 16.09 -5.19
N ASN A 95 -25.26 15.89 -4.35
CA ASN A 95 -24.14 15.01 -4.65
C ASN A 95 -24.56 13.53 -4.62
N TYR A 96 -23.80 12.69 -5.33
CA TYR A 96 -24.00 11.26 -5.28
C TYR A 96 -23.83 10.73 -3.84
N PRO A 97 -24.75 9.86 -3.37
CA PRO A 97 -24.61 9.25 -2.05
C PRO A 97 -23.26 8.52 -1.94
N THR A 98 -22.48 8.90 -0.94
CA THR A 98 -21.20 8.26 -0.64
C THR A 98 -21.32 7.44 0.64
N SER A 99 -20.25 6.74 1.00
CA SER A 99 -20.14 6.06 2.29
C SER A 99 -18.87 6.52 2.99
N ASN A 100 -18.78 6.25 4.29
CA ASN A 100 -17.54 6.47 5.03
C ASN A 100 -16.55 5.29 4.93
N THR A 101 -16.64 4.46 3.88
CA THR A 101 -15.66 3.40 3.61
C THR A 101 -14.25 4.01 3.56
N PRO A 102 -13.26 3.44 4.27
CA PRO A 102 -11.92 3.99 4.30
C PRO A 102 -11.28 3.94 2.92
N LYS A 103 -10.44 4.93 2.65
CA LYS A 103 -9.64 5.02 1.43
C LYS A 103 -8.34 4.26 1.63
N ALA A 104 -8.01 3.35 0.73
CA ALA A 104 -6.68 2.74 0.69
C ALA A 104 -5.68 3.66 0.00
N ILE A 105 -4.49 3.76 0.59
CA ILE A 105 -3.33 4.46 0.03
C ILE A 105 -2.17 3.46 -0.04
N CYS A 106 -1.52 3.39 -1.19
CA CYS A 106 -0.29 2.62 -1.39
C CYS A 106 0.84 3.58 -1.78
N GLU A 107 1.83 3.69 -0.91
CA GLU A 107 3.06 4.43 -1.15
C GLU A 107 4.14 3.42 -1.53
N ALA A 108 4.74 3.55 -2.71
CA ALA A 108 5.72 2.59 -3.21
C ALA A 108 6.79 3.29 -4.05
N VAL A 109 7.94 2.64 -4.17
CA VAL A 109 9.08 3.10 -4.99
C VAL A 109 9.31 2.15 -6.16
N ASP A 110 10.09 2.59 -7.15
CA ASP A 110 10.53 1.72 -8.23
C ASP A 110 11.27 0.50 -7.68
N PRO A 111 10.96 -0.71 -8.17
CA PRO A 111 11.51 -1.94 -7.62
C PRO A 111 12.99 -2.13 -7.98
N ILE A 112 13.70 -2.84 -7.11
CA ILE A 112 15.12 -3.17 -7.30
C ILE A 112 15.24 -4.51 -8.01
N PHE A 113 16.14 -4.57 -8.99
CA PHE A 113 16.43 -5.80 -9.72
C PHE A 113 17.26 -6.76 -8.86
N LEU A 114 16.72 -7.94 -8.54
CA LEU A 114 17.41 -8.94 -7.70
C LEU A 114 18.01 -10.08 -8.54
N ALA A 115 17.29 -10.55 -9.55
CA ALA A 115 17.78 -11.59 -10.45
C ALA A 115 17.05 -11.57 -11.80
N ALA A 116 17.73 -11.97 -12.88
CA ALA A 116 17.13 -12.31 -14.16
C ALA A 116 17.71 -13.64 -14.64
N ARG A 117 16.85 -14.51 -15.17
CA ARG A 117 17.26 -15.76 -15.81
C ARG A 117 16.44 -16.04 -17.05
N LEU A 118 17.08 -16.64 -18.04
CA LEU A 118 16.44 -17.13 -19.25
C LEU A 118 16.10 -18.60 -19.03
N VAL A 119 14.87 -19.00 -19.32
CA VAL A 119 14.38 -20.37 -19.12
C VAL A 119 13.62 -20.82 -20.36
N ASP A 120 13.74 -22.09 -20.72
CA ASP A 120 12.87 -22.69 -21.75
C ASP A 120 11.44 -22.81 -21.21
N ARG A 121 10.45 -22.49 -22.04
CA ARG A 121 9.04 -22.54 -21.63
C ARG A 121 8.57 -23.99 -21.66
N ASP A 122 8.27 -24.57 -20.50
CA ASP A 122 7.50 -25.81 -20.43
C ASP A 122 6.03 -25.53 -20.74
N CYS A 123 5.48 -26.21 -21.76
CA CYS A 123 4.11 -26.03 -22.26
C CYS A 123 2.99 -26.37 -21.25
N THR A 124 3.34 -26.80 -20.03
CA THR A 124 2.39 -27.24 -19.00
C THR A 124 2.11 -26.20 -17.92
N ALA A 125 2.89 -25.12 -17.86
CA ALA A 125 2.67 -24.05 -16.91
C ALA A 125 1.94 -22.89 -17.59
N ASP A 126 0.73 -22.63 -17.11
CA ASP A 126 -0.06 -21.45 -17.44
C ASP A 126 0.63 -20.20 -16.89
N ASN A 127 1.72 -19.80 -17.57
CA ASN A 127 2.55 -18.66 -17.21
C ASN A 127 2.04 -17.38 -17.89
N GLY A 128 0.74 -17.34 -18.20
CA GLY A 128 0.07 -16.11 -18.61
C GLY A 128 0.00 -15.18 -17.41
N ALA A 129 0.96 -14.26 -17.29
CA ALA A 129 0.64 -13.03 -16.57
C ALA A 129 -0.48 -12.38 -17.38
N ASP A 130 -1.71 -12.46 -16.89
CA ASP A 130 -2.84 -11.65 -17.38
C ASP A 130 -2.46 -10.20 -17.10
N VAL A 131 -1.73 -9.62 -18.05
CA VAL A 131 -1.49 -8.18 -18.11
C VAL A 131 -2.75 -7.62 -18.76
N PRO A 132 -3.53 -6.78 -18.07
CA PRO A 132 -4.76 -6.22 -18.63
C PRO A 132 -4.49 -5.55 -19.98
N GLU A 133 -5.37 -5.78 -20.96
CA GLU A 133 -5.26 -5.29 -22.34
C GLU A 133 -5.02 -3.77 -22.43
N ILE A 134 -5.38 -3.01 -21.39
CA ILE A 134 -5.14 -1.56 -21.24
C ILE A 134 -3.64 -1.18 -21.40
N PHE A 135 -2.72 -2.11 -21.16
CA PHE A 135 -1.27 -1.88 -21.35
C PHE A 135 -0.74 -2.39 -22.70
N ALA A 136 -1.56 -3.08 -23.50
CA ALA A 136 -1.17 -3.60 -24.80
C ALA A 136 -1.00 -2.49 -25.86
N ASP A 137 -1.75 -1.39 -25.73
CA ASP A 137 -1.72 -0.27 -26.69
C ASP A 137 -0.37 0.48 -26.75
N ASN A 138 0.49 0.31 -25.73
CA ASN A 138 1.82 0.92 -25.67
C ASN A 138 2.95 -0.07 -26.03
N LEU A 139 2.61 -1.29 -26.44
CA LEU A 139 3.59 -2.26 -26.89
C LEU A 139 3.69 -2.17 -28.42
N GLU A 140 4.85 -1.76 -28.94
CA GLU A 140 5.16 -1.88 -30.36
C GLU A 140 5.26 -3.37 -30.73
N GLY A 141 4.13 -3.96 -31.13
CA GLY A 141 4.05 -5.36 -31.55
C GLY A 141 2.65 -5.93 -31.36
N SER A 142 2.20 -6.72 -32.33
CA SER A 142 0.98 -7.51 -32.17
C SER A 142 1.16 -8.42 -30.95
N MET A 143 0.25 -8.37 -29.96
CA MET A 143 0.06 -9.43 -28.96
C MET A 143 -0.52 -10.70 -29.61
N GLY A 144 -0.05 -11.04 -30.81
CA GLY A 144 -0.36 -12.27 -31.49
C GLY A 144 0.08 -13.42 -30.60
N CYS A 145 -0.73 -14.47 -30.59
CA CYS A 145 -0.53 -15.74 -29.88
C CYS A 145 0.74 -16.48 -30.37
N VAL A 146 1.91 -15.87 -30.25
CA VAL A 146 3.20 -16.53 -30.40
C VAL A 146 3.50 -17.10 -29.04
N LEU A 147 3.40 -18.42 -28.89
CA LEU A 147 3.88 -19.12 -27.70
C LEU A 147 5.43 -19.07 -27.73
N PRO A 148 6.10 -18.24 -26.90
CA PRO A 148 7.55 -18.18 -26.91
C PRO A 148 8.14 -19.48 -26.37
N THR A 149 9.19 -19.99 -27.03
CA THR A 149 9.91 -21.20 -26.57
C THR A 149 10.83 -20.90 -25.39
N ARG A 150 11.18 -19.63 -25.16
CA ARG A 150 11.97 -19.16 -24.01
C ARG A 150 11.30 -17.97 -23.35
N VAL A 151 11.36 -17.91 -22.03
CA VAL A 151 10.84 -16.82 -21.19
C VAL A 151 11.95 -16.23 -20.33
N VAL A 152 11.86 -14.94 -20.03
CA VAL A 152 12.71 -14.29 -19.03
C VAL A 152 11.94 -14.28 -17.72
N LEU A 153 12.52 -14.87 -16.69
CA LEU A 153 12.04 -14.74 -15.32
C LEU A 153 12.88 -13.69 -14.61
N VAL A 154 12.21 -12.74 -13.99
CA VAL A 154 12.84 -11.68 -13.18
C VAL A 154 12.39 -11.79 -11.74
N THR A 155 13.28 -11.42 -10.82
CA THR A 155 12.98 -11.27 -9.41
C THR A 155 13.20 -9.82 -9.04
N LEU A 156 12.15 -9.19 -8.54
CA LEU A 156 12.11 -7.78 -8.19
C LEU A 156 11.90 -7.64 -6.68
N GLY A 157 12.67 -6.77 -6.04
CA GLY A 157 12.45 -6.35 -4.66
C GLY A 157 11.60 -5.10 -4.64
N LEU A 158 10.40 -5.17 -4.08
CA LEU A 158 9.47 -4.04 -3.95
C LEU A 158 9.39 -3.58 -2.50
N PHE A 159 9.51 -2.26 -2.30
CA PHE A 159 9.16 -1.61 -1.03
C PHE A 159 7.87 -0.82 -1.20
N SER A 160 6.86 -1.16 -0.39
CA SER A 160 5.54 -0.51 -0.41
C SER A 160 4.90 -0.47 0.97
N ILE A 161 4.26 0.64 1.30
CA ILE A 161 3.45 0.84 2.51
C ILE A 161 1.99 0.97 2.10
N VAL A 162 1.10 0.23 2.76
CA VAL A 162 -0.33 0.25 2.50
C VAL A 162 -1.05 0.67 3.77
N LYS A 163 -1.92 1.68 3.67
CA LYS A 163 -2.68 2.23 4.81
C LYS A 163 -4.13 2.48 4.42
N LEU A 164 -5.01 2.44 5.41
CA LEU A 164 -6.40 2.86 5.32
C LEU A 164 -6.57 4.20 6.02
N GLU A 165 -7.14 5.17 5.32
CA GLU A 165 -7.41 6.51 5.83
C GLU A 165 -8.93 6.75 5.82
N ARG A 166 -9.46 7.29 6.91
CA ARG A 166 -10.89 7.63 7.04
C ARG A 166 -11.00 9.04 7.55
N ASN A 167 -11.83 9.85 6.90
CA ASN A 167 -12.14 11.18 7.40
C ASN A 167 -13.04 11.06 8.63
N VAL A 168 -12.58 11.61 9.75
CA VAL A 168 -13.32 11.68 11.01
C VAL A 168 -13.39 13.14 11.46
N GLN A 169 -14.50 13.54 12.07
CA GLN A 169 -14.62 14.85 12.70
C GLN A 169 -14.03 14.74 14.11
N MET A 170 -12.92 15.43 14.36
CA MET A 170 -12.38 15.59 15.71
C MET A 170 -12.85 16.92 16.30
N LEU A 171 -13.60 16.84 17.40
CA LEU A 171 -13.85 17.99 18.25
C LEU A 171 -12.73 18.02 19.29
N ILE A 172 -11.75 18.91 19.10
CA ILE A 172 -10.70 19.15 20.09
C ILE A 172 -11.24 20.20 21.05
N PRO A 173 -11.50 19.86 22.33
CA PRO A 173 -11.89 20.87 23.29
C PRO A 173 -10.69 21.80 23.52
N ALA A 174 -10.81 23.03 23.04
CA ALA A 174 -9.94 24.12 23.48
C ALA A 174 -10.38 24.49 24.89
N TYR A 175 -9.97 23.70 25.89
CA TYR A 175 -9.85 24.25 27.22
C TYR A 175 -8.84 25.38 27.10
N ASP A 176 -9.20 26.58 27.59
CA ASP A 176 -8.24 27.66 27.79
C ASP A 176 -6.99 27.02 28.37
N PHE A 177 -5.85 27.21 27.69
CA PHE A 177 -4.56 26.70 28.12
C PHE A 177 -4.55 26.72 29.63
N CYS A 178 -4.48 25.56 30.28
CA CYS A 178 -4.34 25.52 31.72
C CYS A 178 -3.03 26.26 31.99
N ILE A 179 -3.13 27.56 32.26
CA ILE A 179 -2.05 28.33 32.84
C ILE A 179 -1.77 27.53 34.10
N PRO A 180 -0.59 26.91 34.22
CA PRO A 180 -0.32 26.06 35.37
C PRO A 180 -0.54 26.90 36.63
N ASP A 181 -1.61 26.63 37.38
CA ASP A 181 -1.88 27.32 38.65
C ASP A 181 -0.78 27.04 39.68
N LYS A 182 -0.02 25.96 39.45
CA LYS A 182 1.20 25.67 40.18
C LYS A 182 2.31 26.57 39.65
N GLU A 183 2.71 27.55 40.46
CA GLU A 183 4.06 28.11 40.37
C GLU A 183 5.05 26.96 40.19
N CYS A 184 5.89 27.05 39.15
CA CYS A 184 7.10 26.24 39.03
C CYS A 184 8.04 26.61 40.18
N THR A 185 7.69 26.15 41.38
CA THR A 185 8.63 26.08 42.48
C THR A 185 9.67 25.04 42.05
N PRO A 186 10.96 25.40 42.00
CA PRO A 186 12.01 24.44 41.70
C PRO A 186 11.97 23.36 42.79
N SER A 187 11.24 22.28 42.52
CA SER A 187 11.21 21.10 43.37
C SER A 187 12.51 20.37 43.07
N ASN A 188 13.49 20.68 43.92
CA ASN A 188 14.91 20.35 43.82
C ASN A 188 15.74 21.16 42.81
N PRO A 189 16.96 21.58 43.21
CA PRO A 189 18.00 22.08 42.30
C PRO A 189 18.65 20.93 41.49
N GLY A 190 17.91 19.86 41.23
CA GLY A 190 18.38 18.68 40.51
C GLY A 190 18.36 18.89 38.99
N ASP A 191 19.07 18.02 38.27
CA ASP A 191 19.16 18.08 36.81
C ASP A 191 17.75 17.91 36.17
N PRO A 192 17.27 18.87 35.37
CA PRO A 192 15.98 18.77 34.69
C PRO A 192 15.86 17.51 33.81
N CYS A 193 16.99 16.94 33.36
CA CYS A 193 16.98 15.67 32.63
C CYS A 193 16.54 14.47 33.49
N GLU A 194 16.89 14.41 34.78
CA GLU A 194 16.46 13.34 35.69
C GLU A 194 14.97 13.44 36.00
N LEU A 195 14.45 14.66 36.19
CA LEU A 195 13.02 14.88 36.39
C LEU A 195 12.21 14.44 35.16
N PHE A 196 12.65 14.82 33.95
CA PHE A 196 11.97 14.42 32.72
C PHE A 196 12.02 12.90 32.49
N GLN A 197 13.12 12.24 32.87
CA GLN A 197 13.21 10.77 32.84
C GLN A 197 12.31 10.08 33.88
N SER A 198 12.02 10.73 35.01
CA SER A 198 11.13 10.18 36.05
C SER A 198 9.64 10.27 35.69
N LEU A 199 9.28 11.15 34.75
CA LEU A 199 7.92 11.27 34.25
C LEU A 199 7.65 10.16 33.23
N HIS A 200 6.74 9.25 33.57
CA HIS A 200 6.34 8.20 32.65
C HIS A 200 5.47 8.82 31.56
N PHE A 201 5.97 8.90 30.33
CA PHE A 201 5.19 9.36 29.20
C PHE A 201 3.99 8.42 29.00
N PRO A 202 2.75 8.93 28.82
CA PRO A 202 1.57 8.09 28.65
C PRO A 202 1.52 7.56 27.22
N VAL A 203 2.50 6.72 26.88
CA VAL A 203 2.66 6.11 25.54
C VAL A 203 1.34 5.45 25.13
N ASP A 204 0.75 4.68 26.04
CA ASP A 204 -0.41 3.82 25.76
C ASP A 204 -1.70 4.59 25.39
N GLU A 205 -1.84 5.86 25.77
CA GLU A 205 -2.99 6.68 25.38
C GLU A 205 -2.94 7.14 23.92
N PHE A 206 -1.75 7.09 23.30
CA PHE A 206 -1.54 7.51 21.91
C PHE A 206 -1.55 6.34 20.91
N PHE A 207 -1.59 5.09 21.39
CA PHE A 207 -1.64 3.92 20.50
C PHE A 207 -3.06 3.35 20.43
N PRO A 208 -3.54 3.00 19.22
CA PRO A 208 -4.79 2.28 19.07
C PRO A 208 -4.79 0.98 19.90
N PRO A 209 -5.95 0.54 20.41
CA PRO A 209 -6.06 -0.68 21.21
C PRO A 209 -5.46 -1.87 20.49
N ARG A 210 -4.62 -2.66 21.18
CA ARG A 210 -4.02 -3.87 20.60
C ARG A 210 -5.05 -4.99 20.60
N PHE A 211 -4.85 -5.98 19.72
CA PHE A 211 -5.71 -7.16 19.62
C PHE A 211 -5.87 -7.94 20.94
N SER A 212 -4.88 -7.86 21.84
CA SER A 212 -4.92 -8.46 23.18
C SER A 212 -5.87 -7.77 24.15
N ASP A 213 -6.23 -6.52 23.88
CA ASP A 213 -6.96 -5.64 24.80
C ASP A 213 -8.45 -5.55 24.41
N MET A 214 -8.87 -6.40 23.48
CA MET A 214 -10.25 -6.57 23.02
C MET A 214 -10.91 -7.67 23.85
N ASP A 215 -11.98 -7.33 24.56
CA ASP A 215 -12.82 -8.33 25.24
C ASP A 215 -13.48 -9.28 24.21
N SER A 216 -14.04 -10.40 24.68
CA SER A 216 -14.72 -11.40 23.82
C SER A 216 -15.88 -10.85 22.97
N ASP A 217 -16.32 -9.62 23.25
CA ASP A 217 -17.34 -8.87 22.51
C ASP A 217 -16.77 -7.77 21.57
N GLY A 218 -15.44 -7.70 21.38
CA GLY A 218 -14.79 -6.81 20.42
C GLY A 218 -14.84 -5.32 20.75
N LYS A 219 -15.08 -4.96 22.02
CA LYS A 219 -15.04 -3.57 22.49
C LYS A 219 -13.69 -3.27 23.14
N PRO A 220 -13.13 -2.06 22.93
CA PRO A 220 -11.97 -1.63 23.68
C PRO A 220 -12.35 -1.46 25.15
N SER A 221 -11.62 -2.11 26.05
CA SER A 221 -11.72 -1.90 27.50
C SER A 221 -11.31 -0.45 27.82
N CYS A 222 -12.28 0.47 27.82
CA CYS A 222 -12.08 1.82 28.33
C CYS A 222 -11.80 1.69 29.83
N GLY A 223 -10.58 2.06 30.26
CA GLY A 223 -10.16 2.09 31.67
C GLY A 223 -10.91 3.13 32.53
N CYS A 224 -12.05 3.61 32.05
CA CYS A 224 -12.94 4.54 32.72
C CYS A 224 -13.88 3.76 33.65
N GLY A 225 -13.32 3.23 34.74
CA GLY A 225 -14.06 2.41 35.70
C GLY A 225 -13.55 2.50 37.14
N ARG A 226 -14.17 3.41 37.90
CA ARG A 226 -14.33 3.42 39.37
C ARG A 226 -13.07 3.67 40.23
N HIS A 227 -12.77 4.95 40.46
CA HIS A 227 -12.33 5.37 41.79
C HIS A 227 -13.57 5.34 42.70
N ASP A 228 -13.79 4.22 43.39
CA ASP A 228 -14.62 4.21 44.58
C ASP A 228 -13.89 4.98 45.71
N ARG A 229 -14.70 5.62 46.55
CA ARG A 229 -14.35 6.55 47.63
C ARG A 229 -13.30 6.04 48.62
#